data_AF-A0A0Q0CHU3-F1
#
_entry.id   AF-A0A0Q0CHU3-F1
#
_cell.length_a   1.000
_cell.length_b   1.000
_cell.length_c   1.000
_cell.angle_alpha   90.00
_cell.angle_beta   90.00
_cell.angle_gamma   90.00
#
_symmetry.space_group_name_H-M   'P 1'
#
loop_
_entity.id
_entity.type
_entity.pdbx_description
1 polymer ?
#
loop_
_entity_poly.entity_id
_entity_poly.type
_entity_poly.pdbx_seq_one_letter_code
_entity_poly.pdbx_strand_id
1 'polypeptide(L)'
;MGEFDAIRPYNDAEVPAVLARLLSDKAFLAILTKFRFPRLAGTLGWILQPTLARKLRREFAGIDSVATLQDKVEYYVDHTIERATDGVTYTGVEQLRSGCAYLFLANHRDIVMDPAFVNYAVY
;
A
#
# COMPACT_ATOMS: atom_id res chain seq x y z
N MET A 1 20.21 -10.38 -9.97
CA MET A 1 19.36 -10.40 -8.76
C MET A 1 20.18 -11.04 -7.65
N GLY A 2 20.37 -10.31 -6.56
CA GLY A 2 21.02 -10.82 -5.35
C GLY A 2 20.08 -11.71 -4.53
N GLU A 3 20.65 -12.42 -3.56
CA GLU A 3 19.98 -13.43 -2.74
C GLU A 3 18.75 -12.91 -1.96
N PHE A 4 18.65 -11.60 -1.72
CA PHE A 4 17.58 -10.96 -0.93
C PHE A 4 16.75 -9.93 -1.70
N ASP A 5 16.89 -9.85 -3.03
CA ASP A 5 16.15 -8.86 -3.82
C ASP A 5 14.61 -9.01 -3.72
N ALA A 6 14.12 -10.21 -3.41
CA ALA A 6 12.69 -10.47 -3.29
C ALA A 6 12.06 -9.95 -1.98
N ILE A 7 12.85 -9.67 -0.95
CA ILE A 7 12.37 -9.32 0.40
C ILE A 7 12.84 -7.94 0.86
N ARG A 8 13.72 -7.28 0.11
CA ARG A 8 14.21 -5.94 0.46
C ARG A 8 13.13 -4.88 0.20
N PRO A 9 13.20 -3.73 0.89
CA PRO A 9 12.39 -2.57 0.55
C PRO A 9 12.63 -2.09 -0.88
N TYR A 10 11.61 -1.46 -1.47
CA TYR A 10 11.72 -0.78 -2.75
C TYR A 10 12.52 0.52 -2.61
N ASN A 11 13.31 0.85 -3.63
CA ASN A 11 13.91 2.16 -3.78
C ASN A 11 13.02 3.07 -4.62
N ASP A 12 13.20 4.39 -4.50
CA ASP A 12 12.43 5.40 -5.25
C ASP A 12 12.42 5.13 -6.76
N ALA A 13 13.58 4.83 -7.35
CA ALA A 13 13.70 4.55 -8.78
C ALA A 13 12.87 3.35 -9.26
N GLU A 14 12.46 2.45 -8.35
CA GLU A 14 11.67 1.26 -8.67
C GLU A 14 10.16 1.55 -8.60
N VAL A 15 9.74 2.61 -7.88
CA VAL A 15 8.34 2.93 -7.62
C VAL A 15 7.51 3.08 -8.90
N PRO A 16 7.94 3.88 -9.92
CA PRO A 16 7.15 4.03 -11.15
C PRO A 16 6.91 2.71 -11.88
N ALA A 17 7.94 1.85 -11.94
CA ALA A 17 7.86 0.56 -12.63
C ALA A 17 6.94 -0.42 -11.88
N VAL A 18 7.00 -0.44 -10.55
CA VAL A 18 6.14 -1.27 -9.70
C VAL A 18 4.68 -0.84 -9.83
N LEU A 19 4.40 0.47 -9.76
CA LEU A 19 3.04 1.01 -9.93
C LEU A 19 2.51 0.72 -11.34
N ALA A 20 3.30 0.90 -12.39
CA ALA A 20 2.90 0.58 -13.76
C ALA A 20 2.52 -0.90 -13.93
N ARG A 21 3.29 -1.81 -13.30
CA ARG A 21 3.02 -3.25 -13.28
C ARG A 21 1.72 -3.57 -12.54
N LEU A 22 1.54 -3.04 -11.33
CA LEU A 22 0.33 -3.25 -10.52
C LEU A 22 -0.93 -2.74 -11.23
N LEU A 23 -0.87 -1.54 -11.83
CA LEU A 23 -1.98 -0.94 -12.58
C LEU A 23 -2.24 -1.59 -13.94
N SER A 24 -1.43 -2.56 -14.34
CA SER A 24 -1.62 -3.37 -15.53
C SER A 24 -2.04 -4.81 -15.20
N ASP A 25 -2.01 -5.19 -13.93
CA ASP A 25 -2.45 -6.49 -13.45
C ASP A 25 -3.99 -6.55 -13.43
N LYS A 26 -4.54 -7.44 -14.27
CA LYS A 26 -5.98 -7.64 -14.39
C LYS A 26 -6.61 -8.20 -13.12
N ALA A 27 -5.91 -9.09 -12.41
CA ALA A 27 -6.42 -9.67 -11.16
C ALA A 27 -6.51 -8.58 -10.08
N PHE A 28 -5.46 -7.77 -9.94
CA PHE A 28 -5.46 -6.62 -9.03
C PHE A 28 -6.62 -5.66 -9.34
N LEU A 29 -6.75 -5.24 -10.60
CA LEU A 29 -7.83 -4.35 -11.02
C LEU A 29 -9.22 -4.96 -10.80
N ALA A 30 -9.38 -6.27 -11.00
CA ALA A 30 -10.63 -6.97 -10.76
C ALA A 30 -11.02 -6.96 -9.28
N ILE A 31 -10.08 -7.27 -8.39
CA ILE A 31 -10.27 -7.24 -6.93
C ILE A 31 -10.64 -5.81 -6.50
N LEU A 32 -9.86 -4.82 -6.94
CA LEU A 32 -10.09 -3.42 -6.58
C LEU A 32 -11.44 -2.89 -7.11
N THR A 33 -11.84 -3.29 -8.33
CA THR A 33 -13.16 -2.95 -8.89
C THR A 33 -14.28 -3.56 -8.06
N LYS A 34 -14.15 -4.82 -7.64
CA LYS A 34 -15.14 -5.50 -6.78
C LYS A 34 -15.21 -4.85 -5.40
N PHE A 35 -14.08 -4.48 -4.82
CA PHE A 35 -14.02 -3.78 -3.53
C PHE A 35 -14.68 -2.40 -3.61
N ARG A 36 -14.38 -1.62 -4.65
CA ARG A 36 -14.89 -0.24 -4.80
C ARG A 36 -16.33 -0.16 -5.29
N PHE A 37 -16.78 -1.15 -6.06
CA PHE A 37 -18.11 -1.19 -6.68
C PHE A 37 -18.76 -2.57 -6.53
N PRO A 38 -19.04 -3.03 -5.29
CA PRO A 38 -19.47 -4.41 -5.04
C PRO A 38 -20.76 -4.81 -5.76
N ARG A 39 -21.67 -3.85 -6.01
CA ARG A 39 -22.94 -4.07 -6.70
C ARG A 39 -22.84 -4.01 -8.24
N LEU A 40 -21.86 -3.29 -8.79
CA LEU A 40 -21.75 -3.02 -10.23
C LEU A 40 -20.63 -3.82 -10.91
N ALA A 41 -19.70 -4.38 -10.12
CA ALA A 41 -18.56 -5.13 -10.65
C ALA A 41 -18.96 -6.38 -11.46
N GLY A 42 -20.11 -7.00 -11.15
CA GLY A 42 -20.60 -8.17 -11.88
C GLY A 42 -21.18 -7.85 -13.26
N THR A 43 -21.97 -6.78 -13.38
CA THR A 43 -22.69 -6.44 -14.63
C THR A 43 -21.92 -5.47 -15.53
N LEU A 44 -21.16 -4.55 -14.94
CA LEU A 44 -20.42 -3.49 -15.64
C LEU A 44 -18.90 -3.60 -15.46
N GLY A 45 -18.39 -4.72 -14.93
CA GLY A 45 -16.96 -4.92 -14.66
C GLY A 45 -16.06 -4.68 -15.87
N TRP A 46 -16.51 -5.03 -17.07
CA TRP A 46 -15.76 -4.87 -18.32
C TRP A 46 -15.55 -3.40 -18.73
N ILE A 47 -16.41 -2.46 -18.30
CA ILE A 47 -16.22 -1.00 -18.47
C ILE A 47 -15.50 -0.42 -17.25
N LEU A 48 -15.85 -0.87 -16.05
CA LEU A 48 -15.33 -0.33 -14.80
C LEU A 48 -13.84 -0.60 -14.63
N GLN A 49 -13.34 -1.76 -15.05
CA GLN A 49 -11.92 -2.09 -14.95
C GLN A 49 -11.00 -1.16 -15.76
N PRO A 50 -11.20 -0.95 -17.08
CA PRO A 50 -10.32 -0.07 -17.87
C PRO A 50 -10.45 1.40 -17.46
N THR A 51 -11.64 1.84 -17.04
CA THR A 51 -11.84 3.21 -16.54
C THR A 51 -11.15 3.44 -15.20
N LEU A 52 -11.27 2.48 -14.27
CA LEU A 52 -10.55 2.50 -13.00
C LEU A 52 -9.03 2.49 -13.23
N ALA A 53 -8.52 1.59 -14.08
CA ALA A 53 -7.11 1.53 -14.41
C ALA A 53 -6.58 2.87 -14.96
N ARG A 54 -7.35 3.53 -15.83
CA ARG A 54 -6.95 4.84 -16.38
C ARG A 54 -7.00 5.94 -15.33
N LYS A 55 -7.98 5.93 -14.43
CA LYS A 55 -8.07 6.89 -13.33
C LYS A 55 -6.88 6.73 -12.39
N LEU A 56 -6.59 5.49 -11.96
CA LEU A 56 -5.45 5.19 -11.09
C LEU A 56 -4.14 5.57 -11.77
N ARG A 57 -3.93 5.23 -13.05
CA ARG A 57 -2.71 5.65 -13.76
C ARG A 57 -2.50 7.16 -13.75
N ARG A 58 -3.57 7.96 -13.82
CA ARG A 58 -3.46 9.42 -13.74
C ARG A 58 -3.15 9.90 -12.32
N GLU A 59 -3.78 9.29 -11.33
CA GLU A 59 -3.59 9.61 -9.92
C GLU A 59 -2.18 9.27 -9.43
N PHE A 60 -1.66 8.12 -9.88
CA PHE A 60 -0.33 7.61 -9.55
C PHE A 60 0.77 8.07 -10.50
N ALA A 61 0.45 8.83 -11.58
CA ALA A 61 1.45 9.31 -12.53
C ALA A 61 2.48 10.28 -11.92
N GLY A 62 2.10 10.98 -10.85
CA GLY A 62 2.97 11.92 -10.15
C GLY A 62 3.76 11.32 -8.98
N ILE A 63 3.73 9.99 -8.79
CA ILE A 63 4.44 9.33 -7.69
C ILE A 63 5.73 8.71 -8.22
N ASP A 64 6.85 9.27 -7.80
CA ASP A 64 8.20 8.87 -8.20
C ASP A 64 9.09 8.43 -7.02
N SER A 65 8.60 8.53 -5.79
CA SER A 65 9.31 8.14 -4.57
C SER A 65 8.45 7.31 -3.63
N VAL A 66 9.10 6.58 -2.72
CA VAL A 66 8.44 5.81 -1.66
C VAL A 66 7.71 6.75 -0.70
N ALA A 67 8.30 7.90 -0.38
CA ALA A 67 7.69 8.89 0.51
C ALA A 67 6.38 9.44 -0.06
N THR A 68 6.36 9.85 -1.33
CA THR A 68 5.13 10.35 -1.97
C THR A 68 4.05 9.27 -2.09
N LEU A 69 4.45 7.99 -2.20
CA LEU A 69 3.51 6.87 -2.13
C LEU A 69 2.94 6.72 -0.72
N GLN A 70 3.77 6.83 0.31
CA GLN A 70 3.37 6.76 1.71
C GLN A 70 2.39 7.88 2.07
N ASP A 71 2.65 9.14 1.69
CA ASP A 71 1.72 10.28 1.87
C ASP A 71 0.31 9.99 1.31
N LYS A 72 0.24 9.33 0.15
CA LYS A 72 -1.03 8.99 -0.50
C LYS A 72 -1.74 7.83 0.18
N VAL A 73 -0.97 6.87 0.70
CA VAL A 73 -1.50 5.67 1.35
C VAL A 73 -1.91 5.95 2.79
N GLU A 74 -1.23 6.88 3.47
CA GLU A 74 -1.47 7.28 4.86
C GLU A 74 -2.96 7.55 5.09
N TYR A 75 -3.59 8.39 4.26
CA TYR A 75 -5.02 8.69 4.36
C TYR A 75 -5.91 7.44 4.39
N TYR A 76 -5.59 6.41 3.61
CA TYR A 76 -6.34 5.16 3.58
C TYR A 76 -6.08 4.28 4.80
N VAL A 77 -4.84 4.27 5.30
CA VAL A 77 -4.48 3.58 6.55
C VAL A 77 -5.19 4.24 7.72
N ASP A 78 -5.20 5.58 7.78
CA ASP A 78 -5.91 6.38 8.78
C ASP A 78 -7.41 6.03 8.81
N HIS A 79 -8.05 6.03 7.63
CA HIS A 79 -9.45 5.63 7.50
C HIS A 79 -9.72 4.18 7.94
N THR A 80 -8.74 3.29 7.77
CA THR A 80 -8.83 1.89 8.19
C THR A 80 -8.70 1.78 9.70
N ILE A 81 -7.78 2.52 10.31
CA ILE A 81 -7.64 2.62 11.76
C ILE A 81 -8.95 3.12 12.38
N GLU A 82 -9.49 4.24 11.88
CA GLU A 82 -10.70 4.85 12.42
C GLU A 82 -11.95 3.96 12.32
N ARG A 83 -12.07 3.17 11.25
CA ARG A 83 -13.30 2.41 10.96
C ARG A 83 -13.24 0.93 11.31
N ALA A 84 -12.05 0.34 11.33
CA ALA A 84 -11.88 -1.10 11.45
C ALA A 84 -11.13 -1.51 12.73
N THR A 85 -10.73 -0.56 13.57
CA THR A 85 -10.07 -0.82 14.85
C THR A 85 -10.76 -0.07 15.98
N ASP A 86 -10.65 -0.56 17.22
CA ASP A 86 -11.09 0.16 18.42
C ASP A 86 -10.09 1.25 18.86
N GLY A 87 -9.25 1.72 17.93
CA GLY A 87 -8.11 2.59 18.16
C GLY A 87 -6.78 1.84 18.15
N VAL A 88 -5.76 2.48 17.60
CA VAL A 88 -4.37 2.01 17.60
C VAL A 88 -3.55 2.95 18.48
N THR A 89 -2.72 2.39 19.37
CA THR A 89 -1.78 3.15 20.18
C THR A 89 -0.38 2.60 20.01
N TYR A 90 0.61 3.48 20.10
CA TYR A 90 2.02 3.14 19.96
C TYR A 90 2.83 3.84 21.06
N THR A 91 3.81 3.14 21.61
CA THR A 91 4.72 3.63 22.66
C THR A 91 6.13 3.12 22.38
N GLY A 92 7.16 3.83 22.82
CA GLY A 92 8.56 3.42 22.61
C GLY A 92 9.13 3.79 21.24
N VAL A 93 8.32 4.37 20.35
CA VAL A 93 8.73 4.80 19.01
C VAL A 93 9.77 5.92 19.07
N GLU A 94 9.69 6.76 20.11
CA GLU A 94 10.64 7.83 20.41
C GLU A 94 12.07 7.33 20.70
N GLN A 95 12.24 6.03 20.96
CA GLN A 95 13.54 5.42 21.21
C GLN A 95 14.25 5.01 19.91
N LEU A 96 13.52 5.00 18.79
CA LEU A 96 14.09 4.71 17.47
C LEU A 96 14.91 5.90 16.98
N ARG A 97 16.09 5.60 16.42
CA ARG A 97 17.01 6.60 15.88
C ARG A 97 17.02 6.54 14.36
N SER A 98 16.86 7.71 13.73
CA SER A 98 16.97 7.81 12.28
C SER A 98 18.35 7.36 11.78
N GLY A 99 18.39 6.72 10.61
CA GLY A 99 19.61 6.21 10.00
C GLY A 99 20.15 4.90 10.60
N CYS A 100 19.50 4.34 11.62
CA CYS A 100 19.85 3.03 12.16
C CYS A 100 18.97 1.92 11.55
N ALA A 101 19.58 0.78 11.22
CA ALA A 101 18.83 -0.40 10.78
C ALA A 101 18.22 -1.12 12.00
N TYR A 102 16.93 -1.43 11.92
CA TYR A 102 16.19 -2.16 12.95
C TYR A 102 15.57 -3.43 12.35
N LEU A 103 15.49 -4.48 13.16
CA LEU A 103 14.68 -5.67 12.87
C LEU A 103 13.44 -5.63 13.75
N PHE A 104 12.28 -5.42 13.12
CA PHE A 104 10.99 -5.46 13.82
C PHE A 104 10.48 -6.90 13.88
N LEU A 105 10.06 -7.32 15.07
CA LEU A 105 9.48 -8.64 15.31
C LEU A 105 8.02 -8.43 15.73
N ALA A 106 7.11 -8.93 14.92
CA ALA A 106 5.68 -8.90 15.19
C ALA A 106 5.14 -10.31 15.35
N ASN A 107 4.04 -10.45 16.07
CA ASN A 107 3.33 -11.71 16.22
C ASN A 107 2.67 -12.07 14.88
N HIS A 108 2.43 -13.36 14.59
CA HIS A 108 1.88 -13.78 13.30
C HIS A 108 0.34 -13.64 13.24
N ARG A 109 -0.19 -12.44 13.48
CA ARG A 109 -1.64 -12.20 13.49
C ARG A 109 -2.13 -11.73 12.12
N ASP A 110 -1.42 -10.82 11.46
CA ASP A 110 -1.79 -10.35 10.12
C ASP A 110 -0.55 -10.01 9.26
N ILE A 111 -0.35 -10.79 8.20
CA ILE A 111 0.81 -10.65 7.31
C ILE A 111 0.86 -9.31 6.54
N VAL A 112 -0.27 -8.61 6.40
CA VAL A 112 -0.36 -7.35 5.66
C VAL A 112 -0.47 -6.16 6.61
N MET A 113 -1.34 -6.25 7.61
CA MET A 113 -1.63 -5.12 8.49
C MET A 113 -0.55 -4.85 9.53
N ASP A 114 0.13 -5.89 10.04
CA ASP A 114 1.21 -5.72 11.01
C ASP A 114 2.35 -4.84 10.47
N PRO A 115 2.94 -5.11 9.29
CA PRO A 115 3.97 -4.22 8.72
C PRO A 115 3.41 -2.86 8.27
N ALA A 116 2.12 -2.77 7.91
CA ALA A 116 1.50 -1.49 7.55
C ALA A 116 1.40 -0.55 8.75
N PHE A 117 0.95 -1.04 9.92
CA PHE A 117 0.86 -0.24 11.13
C PHE A 117 2.23 0.12 11.72
N VAL A 118 3.20 -0.78 11.63
CA VAL A 118 4.59 -0.44 12.01
C VAL A 118 5.11 0.69 11.13
N ASN A 119 4.96 0.59 9.80
CA ASN A 119 5.37 1.66 8.89
C ASN A 119 4.64 2.98 9.18
N TYR A 120 3.34 2.94 9.46
CA TYR A 120 2.56 4.13 9.81
C TYR A 120 3.02 4.76 11.13
N ALA A 121 3.35 3.96 12.15
CA ALA A 121 3.80 4.48 13.44
C ALA A 121 5.21 5.11 13.39
N VAL A 122 6.06 4.71 12.43
CA VAL A 122 7.42 5.24 12.25
C VAL A 122 7.56 6.20 11.07
N TYR A 123 6.46 6.48 10.36
CA TYR A 123 6.37 7.51 9.32
C TYR A 123 6.52 8.90 9.96
#